data_AF-A0A6G5QH10-F1
#
_entry.id   AF-A0A6G5QH10-F1
#
_cell.length_a   1.000
_cell.length_b   1.000
_cell.length_c   1.000
_cell.angle_alpha   90.00
_cell.angle_beta   90.00
_cell.angle_gamma   90.00
#
_symmetry.space_group_name_H-M   'P 1'
#
loop_
_entity.id
_entity.type
_entity.pdbx_description
1 polymer ?
#
loop_
_entity_poly.entity_id
_entity_poly.type
_entity_poly.pdbx_seq_one_letter_code
_entity_poly.pdbx_strand_id
1 'polypeptide(L)'
;MNQLQTTDTQEKKLELEVKKFELEQRKAIAFVATDFFPSHLRSPNKDATIGTAIIVLDLAQRMNLGALEVAQSIYIVKGKPSFETKFLVARLNSSGLLKGRLNTILAPDGKSAYCEAIDAQTGQLLRGTKITMEMAKREGWIDKNGSKWQTMPELMIKYRAQSFL
;
A
#
# COMPACT_ATOMS: atom_id res chain seq x y z
N MET A 1 -8.24 33.03 -38.53
CA MET A 1 -9.16 31.92 -38.16
C MET A 1 -8.54 30.89 -37.22
N ASN A 2 -7.22 30.62 -37.24
CA ASN A 2 -6.61 29.59 -36.36
C ASN A 2 -6.53 29.94 -34.86
N GLN A 3 -6.34 31.21 -34.46
CA GLN A 3 -6.18 31.56 -33.03
C GLN A 3 -7.48 31.44 -32.21
N LEU A 4 -8.64 31.74 -32.81
CA LEU A 4 -9.94 31.64 -32.13
C LEU A 4 -10.35 30.17 -31.87
N GLN A 5 -10.04 29.27 -32.80
CA GLN A 5 -10.30 27.83 -32.62
C GLN A 5 -9.40 27.19 -31.56
N THR A 6 -8.15 27.66 -31.42
CA THR A 6 -7.24 27.18 -30.37
C THR A 6 -7.65 27.63 -28.97
N THR A 7 -8.17 28.85 -28.81
CA THR A 7 -8.65 29.36 -27.51
C THR A 7 -9.91 28.61 -27.05
N ASP A 8 -10.89 28.41 -27.93
CA ASP A 8 -12.12 27.64 -27.64
C ASP A 8 -11.82 26.19 -27.21
N THR A 9 -10.79 25.57 -27.80
CA THR A 9 -10.36 24.22 -27.40
C THR A 9 -9.69 24.19 -26.03
N GLN A 10 -8.91 25.22 -25.69
CA GLN A 10 -8.25 25.33 -24.37
C GLN A 10 -9.27 25.60 -23.26
N GLU A 11 -10.25 26.46 -23.50
CA GLU A 11 -11.34 26.74 -22.55
C GLU A 11 -12.16 25.48 -22.26
N LYS A 12 -12.55 24.73 -23.29
CA LYS A 12 -13.26 23.45 -23.13
C LYS A 12 -12.45 22.42 -22.34
N LYS A 13 -11.13 22.38 -22.54
CA LYS A 13 -10.23 21.48 -21.80
C LYS A 13 -10.18 21.85 -20.32
N LEU A 14 -10.05 23.15 -20.01
CA LEU A 14 -10.06 23.66 -18.64
C LEU A 14 -11.40 23.37 -17.95
N GLU A 15 -12.51 23.64 -18.64
CA GLU A 15 -13.85 23.35 -18.11
C GLU A 15 -14.03 21.86 -17.78
N LEU A 16 -13.55 20.97 -18.66
CA LEU A 16 -13.58 19.54 -18.42
C LEU A 16 -12.71 19.12 -17.23
N GLU A 17 -11.55 19.74 -17.06
CA GLU A 17 -10.64 19.49 -15.94
C GLU A 17 -11.28 19.91 -14.60
N VAL A 18 -11.93 21.08 -14.56
CA VAL A 18 -12.70 21.54 -13.39
C VAL A 18 -13.81 20.55 -13.06
N LYS A 19 -14.64 20.15 -14.04
CA LYS A 19 -15.74 19.19 -13.84
C LYS A 19 -15.24 17.82 -13.34
N LYS A 20 -14.08 17.37 -13.82
CA LYS A 20 -13.44 16.13 -13.34
C LYS A 20 -13.05 16.25 -11.88
N PHE A 21 -12.38 17.34 -11.51
CA PHE A 21 -11.97 17.57 -10.12
C PHE A 21 -13.16 17.70 -9.16
N GLU A 22 -14.24 18.39 -9.57
CA GLU A 22 -15.49 18.46 -8.79
C GLU A 22 -16.16 17.08 -8.62
N LEU A 23 -16.11 16.24 -9.66
CA LEU A 23 -16.61 14.87 -9.56
C LEU A 23 -15.76 14.03 -8.59
N GLU A 24 -14.44 14.17 -8.61
CA GLU A 24 -13.53 13.50 -7.67
C GLU A 24 -13.80 13.91 -6.23
N GLN A 25 -13.98 15.20 -5.96
CA GLN A 25 -14.36 15.70 -4.64
C GLN A 25 -15.69 15.09 -4.17
N ARG A 26 -16.72 15.03 -5.03
CA ARG A 26 -18.01 14.42 -4.68
C ARG A 26 -17.88 12.93 -4.35
N LYS A 27 -17.08 12.19 -5.12
CA LYS A 27 -16.77 10.78 -4.83
C LYS A 27 -16.05 10.63 -3.49
N ALA A 28 -15.07 11.49 -3.21
CA ALA A 28 -14.32 11.48 -1.96
C ALA A 28 -15.23 11.79 -0.76
N ILE A 29 -16.10 12.80 -0.86
CA ILE A 29 -17.09 13.15 0.17
C ILE A 29 -18.00 11.94 0.49
N ALA A 30 -18.53 11.27 -0.54
CA ALA A 30 -19.34 10.08 -0.35
C ALA A 30 -18.53 8.94 0.31
N PHE A 31 -17.27 8.77 -0.08
CA PHE A 31 -16.42 7.71 0.44
C PHE A 31 -16.12 7.90 1.94
N VAL A 32 -15.74 9.12 2.36
CA VAL A 32 -15.41 9.43 3.77
C VAL A 32 -16.63 9.47 4.68
N ALA A 33 -17.84 9.63 4.12
CA ALA A 33 -19.09 9.59 4.88
C ALA A 33 -19.43 8.18 5.39
N THR A 34 -18.81 7.14 4.85
CA THR A 34 -19.03 5.75 5.27
C THR A 34 -18.11 5.34 6.43
N ASP A 35 -18.54 4.38 7.24
CA ASP A 35 -17.70 3.77 8.28
C ASP A 35 -16.56 2.90 7.71
N PHE A 36 -16.63 2.58 6.41
CA PHE A 36 -15.59 1.81 5.73
C PHE A 36 -14.33 2.61 5.41
N PHE A 37 -14.38 3.96 5.47
CA PHE A 37 -13.16 4.75 5.32
C PHE A 37 -12.33 4.71 6.62
N PRO A 38 -11.07 4.25 6.58
CA PRO A 38 -10.31 3.93 7.79
C PRO A 38 -10.12 5.11 8.73
N SER A 39 -10.31 4.88 10.03
CA SER A 39 -10.22 5.93 11.06
C SER A 39 -8.83 6.57 11.12
N HIS A 40 -7.76 5.81 10.92
CA HIS A 40 -6.38 6.31 10.91
C HIS A 40 -6.01 7.14 9.67
N LEU A 41 -6.88 7.19 8.66
CA LEU A 41 -6.74 8.08 7.50
C LEU A 41 -7.59 9.35 7.63
N ARG A 42 -8.34 9.50 8.73
CA ARG A 42 -9.15 10.67 9.02
C ARG A 42 -8.35 11.71 9.78
N SER A 43 -8.70 12.97 9.55
CA SER A 43 -8.21 14.14 10.28
C SER A 43 -9.39 14.86 10.96
N PRO A 44 -9.18 15.53 12.10
CA PRO A 44 -10.20 16.43 12.67
C PRO A 44 -10.65 17.51 11.69
N ASN A 45 -9.77 17.89 10.75
CA ASN A 45 -10.15 18.75 9.63
C ASN A 45 -10.85 17.90 8.53
N LYS A 46 -12.11 18.24 8.24
CA LYS A 46 -12.93 17.57 7.22
C LYS A 46 -12.31 17.69 5.82
N ASP A 47 -11.80 18.86 5.47
CA ASP A 47 -11.20 19.10 4.15
C ASP A 47 -9.94 18.26 3.96
N ALA A 48 -9.14 18.11 5.04
CA ALA A 48 -7.98 17.22 5.02
C ALA A 48 -8.39 15.75 4.85
N THR A 49 -9.49 15.31 5.48
CA THR A 49 -10.01 13.95 5.32
C THR A 49 -10.49 13.70 3.88
N ILE A 50 -11.20 14.66 3.28
CA ILE A 50 -11.62 14.61 1.88
C ILE A 50 -10.39 14.57 0.97
N GLY A 51 -9.38 15.40 1.24
CA GLY A 51 -8.10 15.40 0.53
C GLY A 51 -7.40 14.04 0.57
N THR A 52 -7.33 13.40 1.73
CA THR A 52 -6.79 12.02 1.85
C THR A 52 -7.59 11.04 0.99
N ALA A 53 -8.91 11.13 0.96
CA ALA A 53 -9.73 10.25 0.13
C ALA A 53 -9.56 10.47 -1.38
N ILE A 54 -9.33 11.71 -1.82
CA ILE A 54 -8.98 12.00 -3.23
C ILE A 54 -7.67 11.30 -3.60
N ILE A 55 -6.65 11.38 -2.74
CA ILE A 55 -5.37 10.69 -2.96
C ILE A 55 -5.57 9.17 -3.02
N VAL A 56 -6.40 8.60 -2.14
CA VAL A 56 -6.71 7.16 -2.17
C VAL A 56 -7.43 6.76 -3.46
N LEU A 57 -8.38 7.58 -3.94
CA LEU A 57 -9.09 7.33 -5.20
C LEU A 57 -8.13 7.37 -6.40
N ASP A 58 -7.23 8.34 -6.45
CA ASP A 58 -6.18 8.43 -7.48
C ASP A 58 -5.24 7.22 -7.44
N LEU A 59 -4.76 6.84 -6.25
CA LEU A 59 -3.93 5.63 -6.08
C LEU A 59 -4.65 4.38 -6.57
N ALA A 60 -5.93 4.22 -6.20
CA ALA A 60 -6.74 3.09 -6.64
C ALA A 60 -6.87 3.04 -8.17
N GLN A 61 -7.10 4.18 -8.81
CA GLN A 61 -7.13 4.26 -10.27
C GLN A 61 -5.78 3.89 -10.90
N ARG A 62 -4.66 4.43 -10.39
CA ARG A 62 -3.31 4.14 -10.91
C ARG A 62 -2.89 2.69 -10.73
N MET A 63 -3.33 2.07 -9.64
CA MET A 63 -3.04 0.67 -9.33
C MET A 63 -4.01 -0.31 -10.02
N ASN A 64 -5.06 0.20 -10.66
CA ASN A 64 -6.20 -0.57 -11.18
C ASN A 64 -6.81 -1.47 -10.09
N LEU A 65 -7.16 -0.85 -8.95
CA LEU A 65 -7.72 -1.49 -7.76
C LEU A 65 -8.97 -0.78 -7.26
N GLY A 66 -9.73 -1.44 -6.38
CA GLY A 66 -10.84 -0.81 -5.68
C GLY A 66 -10.37 0.20 -4.63
N ALA A 67 -11.03 1.36 -4.54
CA ALA A 67 -10.67 2.41 -3.57
C ALA A 67 -10.71 1.93 -2.11
N LEU A 68 -11.67 1.08 -1.77
CA LEU A 68 -11.77 0.50 -0.44
C LEU A 68 -10.59 -0.44 -0.11
N GLU A 69 -10.17 -1.25 -1.09
CA GLU A 69 -9.01 -2.15 -0.93
C GLU A 69 -7.74 -1.35 -0.66
N VAL A 70 -7.51 -0.30 -1.45
CA VAL A 70 -6.36 0.61 -1.25
C VAL A 70 -6.45 1.29 0.12
N ALA A 71 -7.59 1.89 0.47
CA ALA A 71 -7.75 2.58 1.75
C ALA A 71 -7.41 1.66 2.95
N GLN A 72 -8.01 0.47 2.98
CA GLN A 72 -7.88 -0.48 4.08
C GLN A 72 -6.46 -1.05 4.19
N SER A 73 -5.72 -1.10 3.08
CA SER A 73 -4.34 -1.59 3.05
C SER A 73 -3.29 -0.57 3.48
N ILE A 74 -3.63 0.70 3.66
CA ILE A 74 -2.67 1.73 4.10
C ILE A 74 -2.56 1.75 5.61
N TYR A 75 -1.35 1.92 6.13
CA TYR A 75 -1.06 2.27 7.52
C TYR A 75 -0.03 3.41 7.58
N ILE A 76 0.01 4.13 8.70
CA ILE A 76 0.94 5.27 8.88
C ILE A 76 2.09 4.87 9.82
N VAL A 77 3.33 5.05 9.38
CA VAL A 77 4.54 4.88 10.20
C VAL A 77 5.26 6.21 10.32
N LYS A 78 5.31 6.77 11.53
CA LYS A 78 6.02 8.04 11.80
C LYS A 78 5.63 9.14 10.79
N GLY A 79 4.33 9.26 10.51
CA GLY A 79 3.78 10.24 9.56
C GLY A 79 3.87 9.86 8.07
N LYS A 80 4.47 8.72 7.73
CA LYS A 80 4.57 8.25 6.34
C LYS A 80 3.52 7.19 6.04
N PRO A 81 2.69 7.35 5.00
CA PRO A 81 1.82 6.29 4.54
C PRO A 81 2.64 5.12 3.99
N SER A 82 2.17 3.90 4.22
CA SER A 82 2.78 2.65 3.79
C SER A 82 1.70 1.60 3.57
N PHE A 83 1.97 0.59 2.76
CA PHE A 83 1.04 -0.49 2.47
C PHE A 83 1.35 -1.73 3.30
N GLU A 84 0.31 -2.36 3.87
CA GLU A 84 0.42 -3.59 4.65
C GLU A 84 1.21 -4.66 3.88
N THR A 85 2.15 -5.34 4.55
CA THR A 85 3.00 -6.37 3.92
C THR A 85 2.17 -7.45 3.22
N LYS A 86 1.06 -7.90 3.83
CA LYS A 86 0.15 -8.88 3.22
C LYS A 86 -0.45 -8.39 1.89
N PHE A 87 -0.75 -7.09 1.78
CA PHE A 87 -1.26 -6.50 0.54
C PHE A 87 -0.15 -6.48 -0.52
N LEU A 88 1.05 -6.03 -0.16
CA LEU A 88 2.19 -6.02 -1.08
C LEU A 88 2.55 -7.44 -1.58
N VAL A 89 2.58 -8.43 -0.69
CA VAL A 89 2.84 -9.83 -1.05
C VAL A 89 1.73 -10.39 -1.95
N ALA A 90 0.47 -10.06 -1.69
CA ALA A 90 -0.63 -10.46 -2.57
C ALA A 90 -0.48 -9.85 -3.96
N ARG A 91 -0.15 -8.55 -4.05
CA ARG A 91 0.09 -7.85 -5.32
C ARG A 91 1.29 -8.44 -6.06
N LEU A 92 2.40 -8.70 -5.38
CA LEU A 92 3.58 -9.32 -5.98
C LEU A 92 3.26 -10.70 -6.55
N ASN A 93 2.55 -11.54 -5.79
CA ASN A 93 2.13 -12.87 -6.25
C ASN A 93 1.20 -12.83 -7.46
N SER A 94 0.35 -11.81 -7.57
CA SER A 94 -0.57 -11.63 -8.71
C SER A 94 0.03 -10.82 -9.88
N SER A 95 1.27 -10.31 -9.73
CA SER A 95 1.88 -9.40 -10.71
C SER A 95 2.40 -10.09 -11.96
N GLY A 96 2.63 -11.41 -11.90
CA GLY A 96 3.34 -12.16 -12.95
C GLY A 96 4.86 -11.91 -12.99
N LEU A 97 5.41 -11.09 -12.08
CA LEU A 97 6.86 -10.87 -11.97
C LEU A 97 7.59 -12.08 -11.40
N LEU A 98 6.88 -12.94 -10.66
CA LEU A 98 7.43 -14.16 -10.09
C LEU A 98 6.95 -15.39 -10.85
N LYS A 99 7.85 -16.33 -11.11
CA LYS A 99 7.50 -17.69 -11.50
C LYS A 99 6.95 -18.40 -10.27
N GLY A 100 5.63 -18.45 -10.16
CA GLY A 100 4.94 -19.01 -9.00
C GLY A 100 4.61 -17.93 -7.98
N ARG A 101 5.05 -18.11 -6.73
CA ARG A 101 4.72 -17.23 -5.61
C ARG A 101 5.94 -16.99 -4.73
N LEU A 102 5.93 -15.88 -4.00
CA LEU A 102 6.88 -15.61 -2.94
C LEU A 102 6.84 -16.71 -1.88
N ASN A 103 7.96 -17.39 -1.68
CA ASN A 103 8.12 -18.40 -0.64
C ASN A 103 8.74 -17.76 0.61
N THR A 104 8.13 -17.94 1.77
CA THR A 104 8.69 -17.49 3.05
C THR A 104 9.18 -18.70 3.83
N ILE A 105 10.49 -18.81 3.97
CA ILE A 105 11.15 -19.95 4.59
C ILE A 105 11.46 -19.60 6.03
N LEU A 106 10.86 -20.35 6.96
CA LEU A 106 11.13 -20.26 8.40
C LEU A 106 12.20 -21.32 8.75
N ALA A 107 13.19 -20.93 9.53
CA ALA A 107 14.15 -21.89 10.08
C ALA A 107 13.45 -22.88 11.03
N PRO A 108 13.91 -24.15 11.13
CA PRO A 108 13.26 -25.16 11.98
C PRO A 108 13.17 -24.78 13.46
N ASP A 109 14.07 -23.91 13.93
CA ASP A 109 14.09 -23.41 15.30
C ASP A 109 13.13 -22.22 15.54
N GLY A 110 12.45 -21.75 14.50
CA GLY A 110 11.53 -20.61 14.55
C GLY A 110 12.22 -19.25 14.79
N LYS A 111 13.56 -19.18 14.79
CA LYS A 111 14.30 -17.97 15.17
C LYS A 111 14.75 -17.11 14.01
N SER A 112 14.55 -17.55 12.78
CA SER A 112 14.85 -16.75 11.60
C SER A 112 13.96 -17.10 10.41
N ALA A 113 13.74 -16.12 9.55
CA ALA A 113 13.00 -16.29 8.30
C ALA A 113 13.67 -15.49 7.17
N TYR A 114 13.53 -15.98 5.95
CA TYR A 114 13.90 -15.25 4.74
C TYR A 114 12.92 -15.59 3.62
N CYS A 115 12.95 -14.81 2.55
CA CYS A 115 12.08 -15.03 1.41
C CYS A 115 12.88 -15.46 0.17
N GLU A 116 12.27 -16.30 -0.65
CA GLU A 116 12.76 -16.69 -1.96
C GLU A 116 11.67 -16.51 -3.00
N ALA A 117 12.09 -16.12 -4.20
CA ALA A 117 11.23 -16.10 -5.36
C ALA A 117 12.06 -16.40 -6.61
N ILE A 118 11.41 -16.85 -7.66
CA ILE A 118 12.05 -17.02 -8.97
C ILE A 118 11.52 -15.90 -9.87
N ASP A 119 12.40 -15.11 -10.46
CA ASP A 119 12.01 -14.08 -11.42
C ASP A 119 11.39 -14.74 -12.68
N ALA A 120 10.22 -14.25 -13.10
CA ALA A 120 9.46 -14.85 -14.20
C ALA A 120 10.14 -14.71 -15.56
N GLN A 121 10.92 -13.65 -15.76
CA GLN A 121 11.53 -13.34 -17.05
C GLN A 121 12.88 -14.04 -17.22
N THR A 122 13.72 -13.98 -16.20
CA THR A 122 15.11 -14.45 -16.22
C THR A 122 15.26 -15.86 -15.64
N GLY A 123 14.29 -16.32 -14.84
CA GLY A 123 14.42 -17.57 -14.09
C GLY A 123 15.41 -17.50 -12.93
N GLN A 124 15.94 -16.31 -12.61
CA GLN A 124 16.89 -16.13 -11.52
C GLN A 124 16.25 -16.37 -10.16
N LEU A 125 16.96 -17.05 -9.26
CA LEU A 125 16.58 -17.14 -7.85
C LEU A 125 16.89 -15.80 -7.15
N LEU A 126 15.85 -15.16 -6.66
CA LEU A 126 15.91 -13.96 -5.81
C LEU A 126 15.80 -14.41 -4.36
N ARG A 127 16.69 -13.90 -3.50
CA ARG A 127 16.70 -14.21 -2.07
C ARG A 127 16.76 -12.91 -1.25
N GLY A 128 15.76 -12.72 -0.40
CA GLY A 128 15.67 -11.57 0.50
C GLY A 128 16.58 -11.70 1.72
N THR A 129 16.61 -10.64 2.52
CA THR A 129 17.43 -10.60 3.74
C THR A 129 16.96 -11.63 4.77
N LYS A 130 17.90 -12.37 5.38
CA LYS A 130 17.59 -13.26 6.50
C LYS A 130 17.33 -12.44 7.76
N ILE A 131 16.07 -12.45 8.21
CA ILE A 131 15.63 -11.79 9.44
C ILE A 131 15.76 -12.76 10.60
N THR A 132 16.39 -12.32 11.69
CA THR A 132 16.56 -13.12 12.91
C THR A 132 15.83 -12.51 14.09
N MET A 133 15.48 -13.33 15.08
CA MET A 133 14.92 -12.86 16.35
C MET A 133 15.89 -11.95 17.11
N GLU A 134 17.20 -12.16 16.97
CA GLU A 134 18.20 -11.27 17.55
C GLU A 134 18.15 -9.87 16.92
N MET A 135 18.07 -9.79 15.59
CA MET A 135 17.85 -8.53 14.88
C MET A 135 16.57 -7.86 15.36
N ALA A 136 15.47 -8.61 15.46
CA ALA A 136 14.18 -8.08 15.91
C ALA A 136 14.23 -7.52 17.34
N LYS A 137 15.01 -8.11 18.24
CA LYS A 137 15.26 -7.57 19.60
C LYS A 137 16.03 -6.26 19.54
N ARG A 138 17.16 -6.23 18.80
CA ARG A 138 18.01 -5.02 18.68
C ARG A 138 17.27 -3.84 18.04
N GLU A 139 16.40 -4.13 17.08
CA GLU A 139 15.56 -3.14 16.40
C GLU A 139 14.28 -2.77 17.18
N GLY A 140 14.04 -3.39 18.35
CA GLY A 140 12.86 -3.14 19.18
C GLY A 140 11.53 -3.54 18.51
N TRP A 141 11.55 -4.48 17.57
CA TRP A 141 10.34 -4.89 16.85
C TRP A 141 9.39 -5.74 17.72
N ILE A 142 9.96 -6.52 18.65
CA ILE A 142 9.19 -7.40 19.54
C ILE A 142 8.44 -6.59 20.60
N ASP A 143 9.06 -5.52 21.08
CA ASP A 143 8.55 -4.73 22.23
C ASP A 143 7.55 -3.65 21.80
N LYS A 144 7.04 -3.72 20.58
CA LYS A 144 6.02 -2.78 20.10
C LYS A 144 4.72 -2.98 20.88
N ASN A 145 4.39 -2.03 21.75
CA ASN A 145 3.16 -2.03 22.55
C ASN A 145 1.90 -2.21 21.68
N GLY A 146 0.99 -3.07 22.14
CA GLY A 146 -0.25 -3.43 21.43
C GLY A 146 -0.05 -4.37 20.22
N SER A 147 1.17 -4.86 19.98
CA SER A 147 1.43 -5.82 18.91
C SER A 147 1.26 -7.27 19.39
N LYS A 148 0.88 -8.16 18.48
CA LYS A 148 0.87 -9.61 18.72
C LYS A 148 2.28 -10.21 18.64
N TRP A 149 3.34 -9.42 18.50
CA TRP A 149 4.69 -9.94 18.22
C TRP A 149 5.32 -10.67 19.39
N GLN A 150 4.94 -10.34 20.63
CA GLN A 150 5.37 -11.09 21.81
C GLN A 150 4.75 -12.49 21.87
N THR A 151 3.50 -12.63 21.45
CA THR A 151 2.75 -13.91 21.50
C THR A 151 2.78 -14.69 20.19
N MET A 152 3.17 -14.05 19.07
CA MET A 152 3.32 -14.63 17.74
C MET A 152 4.65 -14.19 17.08
N PRO A 153 5.81 -14.50 17.69
CA PRO A 153 7.12 -14.05 17.19
C PRO A 153 7.46 -14.62 15.81
N GLU A 154 7.05 -15.85 15.50
CA GLU A 154 7.26 -16.46 14.18
C GLU A 154 6.51 -15.71 13.08
N LEU A 155 5.29 -15.25 13.36
CA LEU A 155 4.51 -14.46 12.41
C LEU A 155 5.20 -13.12 12.13
N MET A 156 5.72 -12.49 13.18
CA MET A 156 6.47 -11.24 13.07
C MET A 156 7.67 -11.40 12.14
N ILE A 157 8.54 -12.38 12.36
CA ILE A 157 9.74 -12.55 11.53
C ILE A 157 9.40 -12.91 10.08
N LYS A 158 8.32 -13.66 9.84
CA LYS A 158 7.83 -13.93 8.48
C LYS A 158 7.43 -12.63 7.77
N TYR A 159 6.64 -11.78 8.42
CA TYR A 159 6.24 -10.49 7.84
C TYR A 159 7.41 -9.54 7.68
N ARG A 160 8.40 -9.57 8.57
CA ARG A 160 9.63 -8.79 8.40
C ARG A 160 10.43 -9.29 7.21
N ALA A 161 10.61 -10.60 7.06
CA ALA A 161 11.28 -11.18 5.91
C ALA A 161 10.60 -10.76 4.60
N GLN A 162 9.27 -10.75 4.56
CA GLN A 162 8.50 -10.29 3.41
C GLN A 162 8.65 -8.78 3.13
N SER A 163 8.78 -7.95 4.17
CA SER A 163 9.01 -6.51 4.02
C SER A 163 10.41 -6.15 3.53
N PHE A 164 11.38 -7.05 3.65
CA PHE A 164 12.79 -6.86 3.26
C PHE A 164 13.23 -7.86 2.17
N LEU A 165 12.29 -8.27 1.31
CA LEU A 165 12.57 -9.02 0.08
C LEU A 165 13.30 -8.14 -0.94
#